data_AF-A0A7S0A0J8-F1
#
_entry.id   AF-A0A7S0A0J8-F1
#
_cell.length_a   1.000
_cell.length_b   1.000
_cell.length_c   1.000
_cell.angle_alpha   90.00
_cell.angle_beta   90.00
_cell.angle_gamma   90.00
#
_symmetry.space_group_name_H-M   'P 1'
#
loop_
_entity.id
_entity.type
_entity.pdbx_description
1 polymer ?
#
loop_
_entity_poly.entity_id
_entity_poly.type
_entity_poly.pdbx_seq_one_letter_code
_entity_poly.pdbx_strand_id
1 'polypeptide(L)'
;APPRSRAAPDLRLQRPENLACASEILPWLFLGSSRTAACVGELTTRAGITHVLNLAREYCLQDEVRMEVENYNSKRGLRFVYKRYSLEVLCEQELLAQLPEALNFIEAAHKTSPW
;
A
#
# COMPACT_ATOMS: atom_id res chain seq x y z
N ALA A 1 11.32 -57.28 -11.01
CA ALA A 1 11.47 -55.82 -11.04
C ALA A 1 10.13 -55.19 -10.65
N PRO A 2 10.04 -54.37 -9.59
CA PRO A 2 8.80 -53.69 -9.25
C PRO A 2 8.61 -52.41 -10.12
N PRO A 3 7.37 -51.91 -10.26
CA PRO A 3 7.06 -50.87 -11.23
C PRO A 3 7.57 -49.49 -10.79
N ARG A 4 7.95 -48.68 -11.79
CA ARG A 4 8.34 -47.28 -11.64
C ARG A 4 7.21 -46.52 -10.98
N SER A 5 7.43 -46.10 -9.73
CA SER A 5 6.60 -45.11 -9.06
C SER A 5 6.52 -43.85 -9.93
N ARG A 6 5.35 -43.59 -10.53
CA ARG A 6 5.02 -42.27 -11.02
C ARG A 6 4.89 -41.39 -9.78
N ALA A 7 5.93 -40.63 -9.48
CA ALA A 7 5.83 -39.53 -8.55
C ALA A 7 4.68 -38.62 -9.05
N ALA A 8 3.61 -38.56 -8.27
CA ALA A 8 2.60 -37.54 -8.44
C ALA A 8 3.30 -36.18 -8.36
N PRO A 9 2.92 -35.18 -9.17
CA PRO A 9 3.43 -33.84 -8.96
C PRO A 9 3.01 -33.42 -7.55
N ASP A 10 3.99 -33.04 -6.75
CA ASP A 10 3.81 -32.54 -5.39
C ASP A 10 2.91 -31.30 -5.46
N LEU A 11 1.62 -31.50 -5.22
CA LEU A 11 0.57 -30.46 -5.17
C LEU A 11 0.68 -29.60 -3.90
N ARG A 12 1.90 -29.46 -3.38
CA ARG A 12 2.24 -28.79 -2.12
C ARG A 12 3.20 -27.64 -2.36
N LEU A 13 2.79 -26.69 -3.18
CA LEU A 13 3.26 -25.30 -3.15
C LEU A 13 2.26 -24.38 -3.85
N GLN A 14 0.98 -24.53 -3.54
CA GLN A 14 0.04 -23.43 -3.59
C GLN A 14 -0.18 -22.95 -2.15
N ARG A 15 0.81 -22.24 -1.59
CA ARG A 15 0.45 -21.27 -0.57
C ARG A 15 -0.16 -20.12 -1.36
N PRO A 16 -1.45 -19.77 -1.17
CA PRO A 16 -1.88 -18.46 -1.63
C PRO A 16 -1.02 -17.51 -0.80
N GLU A 17 -0.05 -16.90 -1.48
CA GLU A 17 0.55 -15.66 -1.06
C GLU A 17 -0.66 -14.79 -0.73
N ASN A 18 -0.92 -14.61 0.56
CA ASN A 18 -2.03 -13.78 1.03
C ASN A 18 -1.64 -12.36 0.61
N LEU A 19 -1.97 -12.04 -0.64
CA LEU A 19 -1.51 -10.89 -1.38
C LEU A 19 -1.84 -9.66 -0.53
N ALA A 20 -0.81 -8.88 -0.23
CA ALA A 20 -0.94 -7.57 0.38
C ALA A 20 -1.53 -6.57 -0.62
N CYS A 21 -2.63 -6.93 -1.27
CA CYS A 21 -3.21 -6.27 -2.41
C CYS A 21 -4.01 -5.05 -1.96
N ALA A 22 -3.61 -3.85 -2.37
CA ALA A 22 -4.50 -2.70 -2.28
C ALA A 22 -5.66 -2.89 -3.26
N SER A 23 -6.88 -2.57 -2.84
CA SER A 23 -8.06 -2.48 -3.71
C SER A 23 -8.12 -1.11 -4.35
N GLU A 24 -8.21 -1.07 -5.68
CA GLU A 24 -8.45 0.16 -6.43
C GLU A 24 -9.92 0.56 -6.26
N ILE A 25 -10.14 1.76 -5.71
CA ILE A 25 -11.48 2.34 -5.51
C ILE A 25 -11.82 3.30 -6.65
N LEU A 26 -10.80 4.00 -7.16
CA LEU A 26 -10.82 4.81 -8.38
C LEU A 26 -9.49 4.61 -9.12
N PRO A 27 -9.39 4.96 -10.42
CA PRO A 27 -8.17 4.81 -11.23
C PRO A 27 -6.85 5.34 -10.62
N TRP A 28 -6.94 6.22 -9.63
CA TRP A 28 -5.80 6.84 -8.93
C TRP A 28 -5.86 6.68 -7.40
N LEU A 29 -6.91 6.05 -6.86
CA LEU A 29 -7.18 5.95 -5.43
C LEU A 29 -7.28 4.49 -4.99
N PHE A 30 -6.40 4.12 -4.07
CA PHE A 30 -6.31 2.76 -3.55
C PHE A 30 -6.59 2.73 -2.05
N LEU A 31 -7.31 1.71 -1.62
CA LEU A 31 -7.49 1.36 -0.21
C LEU A 31 -6.67 0.12 0.12
N GLY A 32 -5.81 0.22 1.12
CA GLY A 32 -4.90 -0.85 1.52
C GLY A 32 -4.82 -1.03 3.02
N SER A 33 -4.27 -2.17 3.43
CA SER A 33 -3.98 -2.47 4.84
C SER A 33 -2.54 -2.11 5.20
N SER A 34 -2.17 -2.25 6.47
CA SER A 34 -0.76 -2.16 6.90
C SER A 34 0.14 -3.16 6.16
N ARG A 35 -0.38 -4.33 5.77
CA ARG A 35 0.37 -5.32 4.96
C ARG A 35 0.70 -4.78 3.58
N THR A 36 -0.26 -4.08 2.94
CA THR A 36 -0.05 -3.39 1.66
C THR A 36 1.04 -2.34 1.80
N ALA A 37 0.97 -1.54 2.86
CA ALA A 37 1.96 -0.50 3.13
C ALA A 37 3.36 -1.06 3.50
N ALA A 38 3.49 -2.35 3.83
CA ALA A 38 4.76 -3.00 4.07
C ALA A 38 5.35 -3.66 2.81
N CYS A 39 4.62 -3.67 1.69
CA CYS A 39 5.04 -4.32 0.46
C CYS A 39 5.50 -3.30 -0.58
N VAL A 40 6.81 -3.24 -0.83
CA VAL A 40 7.39 -2.29 -1.81
C VAL A 40 6.83 -2.51 -3.21
N GLY A 41 6.73 -3.76 -3.68
CA GLY A 41 6.24 -4.07 -5.03
C GLY A 41 4.80 -3.62 -5.26
N GLU A 42 3.98 -3.67 -4.22
CA GLU A 42 2.59 -3.18 -4.22
C GLU A 42 2.54 -1.67 -4.39
N LEU A 43 3.34 -0.92 -3.60
CA LEU A 43 3.38 0.53 -3.66
C LEU A 43 4.08 1.07 -4.92
N THR A 44 5.03 0.33 -5.48
CA THR A 44 5.84 0.76 -6.63
C THR A 44 5.29 0.25 -7.95
N THR A 45 5.74 -0.91 -8.41
CA THR A 45 5.50 -1.41 -9.77
C THR A 45 4.04 -1.75 -10.04
N ARG A 46 3.29 -2.15 -9.01
CA ARG A 46 1.90 -2.58 -9.19
C ARG A 46 0.92 -1.40 -9.18
N ALA A 47 0.92 -0.58 -8.12
CA ALA A 47 -0.04 0.51 -7.97
C ALA A 47 0.54 1.91 -8.25
N GLY A 48 1.86 2.06 -8.37
CA GLY A 48 2.49 3.33 -8.74
C GLY A 48 2.22 4.46 -7.74
N ILE A 49 2.14 4.14 -6.45
CA ILE A 49 1.71 5.06 -5.39
C ILE A 49 2.72 6.20 -5.22
N THR A 50 2.21 7.44 -5.30
CA THR A 50 2.96 8.68 -5.04
C THR A 50 2.59 9.32 -3.71
N HIS A 51 1.40 9.02 -3.18
CA HIS A 51 0.88 9.60 -1.94
C HIS A 51 0.31 8.50 -1.06
N VAL A 52 0.66 8.50 0.23
CA VAL A 52 0.08 7.59 1.23
C VAL A 52 -0.53 8.42 2.35
N LEU A 53 -1.82 8.21 2.57
CA LEU A 53 -2.54 8.70 3.74
C LEU A 53 -2.74 7.54 4.72
N ASN A 54 -2.06 7.59 5.86
CA ASN A 54 -2.11 6.55 6.89
C ASN A 54 -3.01 6.97 8.06
N LEU A 55 -4.12 6.25 8.23
CA LEU A 55 -5.05 6.40 9.34
C LEU A 55 -4.87 5.30 10.41
N ALA A 56 -3.89 4.41 10.25
CA ALA A 56 -3.65 3.31 11.18
C ALA A 56 -3.00 3.79 12.48
N ARG A 57 -3.61 3.38 13.59
CA ARG A 57 -3.16 3.72 14.95
C ARG A 57 -1.80 3.14 15.29
N GLU A 58 -1.55 1.88 14.94
CA GLU A 58 -0.37 1.15 15.44
C GLU A 58 0.74 0.98 14.39
N TYR A 59 0.42 1.25 13.11
CA TYR A 59 1.36 1.04 12.02
C TYR A 59 1.94 2.35 11.50
N CYS A 60 3.27 2.40 11.40
CA CYS A 60 4.01 3.40 10.65
C CYS A 60 4.59 2.75 9.40
N LEU A 61 4.63 3.50 8.29
CA LEU A 61 5.45 3.10 7.15
C LEU A 61 6.91 2.97 7.61
N GLN A 62 7.51 1.82 7.36
CA GLN A 62 8.91 1.56 7.70
C GLN A 62 9.84 2.38 6.79
N ASP A 63 10.95 2.88 7.34
CA ASP A 63 11.89 3.74 6.61
C ASP A 63 12.48 3.05 5.38
N GLU A 64 12.78 1.75 5.47
CA GLU A 64 13.29 0.97 4.33
C GLU A 64 12.30 0.96 3.17
N VAL A 65 11.02 0.67 3.45
CA VAL A 65 9.94 0.70 2.44
C VAL A 65 9.79 2.11 1.87
N ARG A 66 9.78 3.13 2.73
CA ARG A 66 9.69 4.53 2.33
C ARG A 66 10.81 4.92 1.37
N MET A 67 12.07 4.62 1.73
CA MET A 67 13.24 4.95 0.91
C MET A 67 13.19 4.27 -0.46
N GLU A 68 12.74 3.01 -0.53
CA GLU A 68 12.62 2.30 -1.80
C GLU A 68 11.54 2.91 -2.71
N VAL A 69 10.39 3.28 -2.14
CA VAL A 69 9.31 3.94 -2.90
C VAL A 69 9.72 5.35 -3.33
N GLU A 70 10.38 6.12 -2.46
CA GLU A 70 10.96 7.43 -2.78
C GLU A 70 11.97 7.33 -3.94
N ASN A 71 12.88 6.37 -3.89
CA ASN A 71 13.86 6.12 -4.95
C ASN A 71 13.19 5.72 -6.27
N TYR A 72 12.19 4.84 -6.22
CA TYR A 72 11.42 4.42 -7.39
C TYR A 72 10.73 5.62 -8.06
N ASN A 73 10.03 6.45 -7.28
CA ASN A 73 9.33 7.63 -7.79
C ASN A 73 10.30 8.71 -8.29
N SER A 74 11.43 8.92 -7.61
CA SER A 74 12.45 9.89 -8.02
C SER A 74 13.03 9.58 -9.40
N LYS A 75 13.28 8.30 -9.71
CA LYS A 75 13.73 7.86 -11.03
C LYS A 75 12.73 8.17 -12.15
N ARG A 76 11.46 8.39 -11.81
CA ARG A 76 10.37 8.76 -12.72
C ARG A 76 10.07 10.26 -12.70
N GLY A 77 10.85 11.06 -11.98
CA GLY A 77 10.61 12.50 -11.80
C GLY A 77 9.41 12.81 -10.89
N LEU A 78 8.93 11.83 -10.12
CA LEU A 78 7.81 11.96 -9.21
C LEU A 78 8.30 12.07 -7.76
N ARG A 79 7.48 12.69 -6.90
CA ARG A 79 7.72 12.73 -5.45
C ARG A 79 6.88 11.68 -4.75
N PHE A 80 7.39 11.14 -3.65
CA PHE A 80 6.61 10.35 -2.71
C PHE A 80 6.26 11.21 -1.49
N VAL A 81 4.99 11.20 -1.09
CA VAL A 81 4.48 11.97 0.04
C VAL A 81 3.74 11.05 1.00
N TYR A 82 4.18 11.03 2.25
CA TYR A 82 3.57 10.23 3.31
C TYR A 82 2.98 11.14 4.38
N LYS A 83 1.69 10.98 4.66
CA LYS A 83 0.98 11.69 5.72
C LYS A 83 0.34 10.67 6.66
N ARG A 84 0.50 10.88 7.97
CA ARG A 84 -0.12 10.05 8.99
C ARG A 84 -0.92 10.90 9.96
N TYR A 85 -2.13 10.45 10.27
CA TYR A 85 -2.90 10.96 11.39
C TYR A 85 -2.73 10.04 12.59
N SER A 86 -2.27 10.62 13.71
CA SER A 86 -2.20 9.91 14.99
C SER A 86 -3.58 9.95 15.64
N LEU A 87 -4.43 8.98 15.30
CA LEU A 87 -5.74 8.82 15.94
C LEU A 87 -5.52 8.05 17.25
N GLU A 88 -5.59 8.74 18.39
CA GLU A 88 -5.32 8.15 19.70
C GLU A 88 -6.48 7.28 20.18
N VAL A 89 -7.70 7.69 19.84
CA VAL A 89 -8.94 6.96 20.11
C VAL A 89 -9.71 6.90 18.78
N LEU A 90 -10.23 5.72 18.41
CA LEU A 90 -11.22 5.64 17.33
C LEU A 90 -12.56 6.23 17.81
N CYS A 91 -12.56 7.48 18.31
CA CYS A 91 -13.78 8.23 18.49
C CYS A 91 -14.04 8.96 17.17
N GLU A 92 -15.27 8.83 16.68
CA GLU A 92 -15.72 9.41 15.42
C GLU A 92 -15.41 10.92 15.32
N GLN A 93 -15.41 11.61 16.47
CA GLN A 93 -15.11 13.03 16.59
C GLN A 93 -13.68 13.40 16.21
N GLU A 94 -12.67 12.60 16.60
CA GLU A 94 -11.27 12.81 16.20
C GLU A 94 -11.10 12.65 14.69
N LEU A 95 -11.72 11.63 14.10
CA LEU A 95 -11.68 11.42 12.65
C LEU A 95 -12.36 12.57 11.90
N LEU A 96 -13.55 13.00 12.36
CA LEU A 96 -14.29 14.11 11.77
C LEU A 96 -13.50 15.42 11.83
N ALA A 97 -12.74 15.65 12.91
CA ALA A 97 -11.89 16.83 13.03
C ALA A 97 -10.75 16.85 11.99
N GLN A 98 -10.21 15.67 11.63
CA GLN A 98 -9.14 15.55 10.63
C GLN A 98 -9.66 15.45 9.19
N LEU A 99 -10.96 15.20 8.99
CA LEU A 99 -11.55 14.95 7.68
C LEU A 99 -11.30 16.08 6.67
N PRO A 100 -11.46 17.39 7.00
CA PRO A 100 -11.20 18.45 6.02
C PRO A 100 -9.76 18.43 5.48
N GLU A 101 -8.79 18.19 6.37
CA GLU A 101 -7.39 18.19 5.99
C GLU A 101 -7.00 16.90 5.24
N ALA A 102 -7.62 15.77 5.57
CA ALA A 102 -7.48 14.52 4.84
C ALA A 102 -8.04 14.63 3.41
N LEU A 103 -9.20 15.28 3.24
CA LEU A 103 -9.79 15.55 1.93
C LEU A 103 -8.92 16.49 1.10
N ASN A 104 -8.37 17.55 1.70
CA ASN A 104 -7.43 18.44 1.02
C ASN A 104 -6.17 17.69 0.55
N PHE A 105 -5.66 16.77 1.36
CA PHE A 105 -4.52 15.93 0.98
C PHE A 105 -4.85 15.03 -0.22
N ILE A 106 -6.02 14.38 -0.21
CA ILE A 106 -6.49 13.55 -1.31
C ILE A 106 -6.67 14.37 -2.59
N GLU A 107 -7.25 15.57 -2.49
CA GLU A 107 -7.44 16.46 -3.64
C GLU A 107 -6.11 16.95 -4.23
N ALA A 108 -5.15 17.33 -3.38
CA ALA A 108 -3.81 17.73 -3.81
C ALA A 108 -3.05 16.56 -4.47
N ALA A 109 -3.17 15.35 -3.92
CA ALA A 109 -2.59 14.14 -4.51
C ALA A 109 -3.16 13.88 -5.92
N HIS A 110 -4.48 14.01 -6.10
CA HIS A 110 -5.11 13.83 -7.41
C HIS A 110 -4.62 14.85 -8.45
N LYS A 111 -4.56 16.14 -8.08
CA LYS A 111 -4.12 17.22 -9.00
C LYS A 111 -2.66 17.11 -9.43
N THR A 112 -1.82 16.47 -8.61
CA THR A 112 -0.40 16.26 -8.91
C THR A 112 -0.13 14.90 -9.54
N SER A 113 -1.16 14.05 -9.62
CA SER A 113 -1.02 12.74 -10.21
C SER A 113 -0.89 12.85 -11.73
N PRO A 114 0.06 12.17 -12.37
CA PRO A 114 0.29 12.26 -13.81
C PRO A 114 -0.72 11.44 -14.64
N TRP A 115 -1.88 11.09 -14.07
CA TRP A 115 -2.92 10.29 -14.74
C TRP A 115 -3.88 11.19 -15.51
#